data_AF-A0A3B1A098-F1
#
_entry.id   AF-A0A3B1A098-F1
#
_cell.length_a   1.000
_cell.length_b   1.000
_cell.length_c   1.000
_cell.angle_alpha   90.00
_cell.angle_beta   90.00
_cell.angle_gamma   90.00
#
_symmetry.space_group_name_H-M   'P 1'
#
loop_
_entity.id
_entity.type
_entity.pdbx_description
1 polymer ?
#
loop_
_entity_poly.entity_id
_entity_poly.type
_entity_poly.pdbx_seq_one_letter_code
_entity_poly.pdbx_strand_id
1 'polypeptide(L)'
;MDKETKNTIKNTTDWNALCGIVSGLQHDDLNQREIELLHRQTEKINHPVDLKIAYLSNYTIDLLAPYVSVLSCRHGMKAKSYTAPHGQYFQELLKLDSGLLEFKPDIMVLDLSIISLAPQIVNDFISLNETSLNDEIERIRSTISQLIALAKKNSNAYVLVSNFLQPNYPQAGIADLTLKQSETEWFLKLNLSLIKDLRDDNNIFLVDKNNALSRVGKANIVDNKMFYLAKMELNNVGLRELSKELIRYIIAIKGKTKKNLVLDLDNTLWGGIVGEDGVDEIKVGKGYPEGEIFYALQNYIRNLKHRGVILSLASKNNPGDAKEAFTKRTEMPLSFDDFSITRINWQPKHENLVSIADSLNIGVDSFVFLDDSPVERQLIKSTLPKVETMDLPNDPSNYLELLRSSPFFEKLFITEEDSKKIQQYSENAQRTELKDNIGDLTEFLNSLGTQVTIETAKKEHIQRIHQLFTKTNQFNVTTIRYGITEIENFMFNKKFDLFTISVKDNFGEMGMIGLALIELNNNVARIDSFILSCRAMGRQIETIIMNSIKEKYVLSQRVTKLIAKYIPTAKNMPVESFFDKQDFSLEKKSDQVKFYILLAANAKLHKNTGIKINTGE
;
A
#
# COMPACT_ATOMS: atom_id res chain seq x y z
N MET A 1 -5.72 -17.78 -23.71
CA MET A 1 -6.47 -18.78 -22.90
C MET A 1 -7.07 -19.89 -23.76
N ASP A 2 -7.02 -21.14 -23.31
CA ASP A 2 -7.70 -22.27 -23.96
C ASP A 2 -9.24 -22.24 -23.81
N LYS A 3 -9.92 -23.17 -24.47
CA LYS A 3 -11.39 -23.27 -24.47
C LYS A 3 -11.97 -23.69 -23.12
N GLU A 4 -11.25 -24.55 -22.38
CA GLU A 4 -11.69 -25.07 -21.10
C GLU A 4 -11.70 -23.96 -20.05
N THR A 5 -10.61 -23.22 -19.93
CA THR A 5 -10.46 -22.03 -19.08
C THR A 5 -11.57 -21.01 -19.37
N LYS A 6 -11.86 -20.74 -20.65
CA LYS A 6 -12.95 -19.84 -21.07
C LYS A 6 -14.31 -20.34 -20.61
N ASN A 7 -14.56 -21.65 -20.62
CA ASN A 7 -15.82 -22.23 -20.15
C ASN A 7 -15.92 -22.17 -18.62
N THR A 8 -14.84 -22.48 -17.91
CA THR A 8 -14.77 -22.35 -16.45
C THR A 8 -15.11 -20.92 -16.03
N ILE A 9 -14.44 -19.92 -16.61
CA ILE A 9 -14.71 -18.49 -16.35
C ILE A 9 -16.18 -18.14 -16.59
N LYS A 10 -16.80 -18.67 -17.65
CA LYS A 10 -18.21 -18.36 -17.97
C LYS A 10 -19.22 -18.96 -16.99
N ASN A 11 -18.86 -20.07 -16.36
CA ASN A 11 -19.72 -20.82 -15.45
C ASN A 11 -19.46 -20.49 -13.97
N THR A 12 -18.35 -19.82 -13.65
CA THR A 12 -18.02 -19.42 -12.28
C THR A 12 -19.01 -18.37 -11.77
N THR A 13 -19.66 -18.67 -10.64
CA THR A 13 -20.54 -17.74 -9.92
C THR A 13 -19.96 -17.28 -8.57
N ASP A 14 -18.86 -17.91 -8.12
CA ASP A 14 -18.17 -17.55 -6.89
C ASP A 14 -17.02 -16.57 -7.14
N TRP A 15 -16.96 -15.50 -6.34
CA TRP A 15 -15.96 -14.44 -6.51
C TRP A 15 -14.54 -14.93 -6.25
N ASN A 16 -14.33 -15.72 -5.19
CA ASN A 16 -12.99 -16.18 -4.83
C ASN A 16 -12.45 -17.18 -5.87
N ALA A 17 -13.32 -18.02 -6.43
CA ALA A 17 -12.98 -18.89 -7.54
C ALA A 17 -12.57 -18.10 -8.79
N LEU A 18 -13.29 -17.02 -9.13
CA LEU A 18 -12.90 -16.15 -10.25
C LEU A 18 -11.54 -15.49 -10.00
N CYS A 19 -11.32 -14.94 -8.80
CA CYS A 19 -10.03 -14.37 -8.40
C CYS A 19 -8.89 -15.39 -8.54
N GLY A 20 -9.11 -16.64 -8.07
CA GLY A 20 -8.13 -17.71 -8.19
C GLY A 20 -7.77 -18.02 -9.64
N ILE A 21 -8.76 -18.09 -10.54
CA ILE A 21 -8.52 -18.28 -11.98
C ILE A 21 -7.71 -17.11 -12.55
N VAL A 22 -8.13 -15.87 -12.28
CA VAL A 22 -7.45 -14.66 -12.80
C VAL A 22 -6.01 -14.54 -12.29
N SER A 23 -5.74 -14.95 -11.05
CA SER A 23 -4.39 -14.99 -10.47
C SER A 23 -3.47 -16.02 -11.13
N GLY A 24 -4.03 -17.12 -11.63
CA GLY A 24 -3.28 -18.13 -12.38
C GLY A 24 -2.96 -17.74 -13.83
N LEU A 25 -3.58 -16.68 -14.36
CA LEU A 25 -3.34 -16.24 -15.74
C LEU A 25 -2.12 -15.32 -15.85
N GLN A 26 -1.33 -15.52 -16.90
CA GLN A 26 -0.33 -14.57 -17.38
C GLN A 26 -1.06 -13.37 -18.01
N HIS A 27 -1.11 -12.24 -17.29
CA HIS A 27 -1.87 -11.07 -17.75
C HIS A 27 -1.35 -10.52 -19.09
N ASP A 28 -0.05 -10.68 -19.35
CA ASP A 28 0.59 -10.22 -20.58
C ASP A 28 0.24 -11.05 -21.82
N ASP A 29 -0.37 -12.22 -21.64
CA ASP A 29 -0.79 -13.06 -22.75
C ASP A 29 -2.26 -12.85 -23.15
N LEU A 30 -3.03 -12.10 -22.36
CA LEU A 30 -4.47 -11.92 -22.57
C LEU A 30 -4.75 -10.94 -23.69
N ASN A 31 -5.49 -11.33 -24.72
CA ASN A 31 -5.95 -10.37 -25.73
C ASN A 31 -7.17 -9.57 -25.24
N GLN A 32 -7.55 -8.51 -25.97
CA GLN A 32 -8.66 -7.63 -25.62
C GLN A 32 -9.99 -8.39 -25.39
N ARG A 33 -10.31 -9.39 -26.23
CA ARG A 33 -11.55 -10.17 -26.07
C ARG A 33 -11.55 -11.02 -24.80
N GLU A 34 -10.38 -11.49 -24.37
CA GLU A 34 -10.22 -12.23 -23.12
C GLU A 34 -10.35 -11.32 -21.90
N ILE A 35 -9.82 -10.11 -21.97
CA ILE A 35 -10.03 -9.06 -20.94
C ILE A 35 -11.51 -8.69 -20.83
N GLU A 36 -12.20 -8.46 -21.96
CA GLU A 36 -13.64 -8.17 -21.97
C GLU A 36 -14.48 -9.33 -21.42
N LEU A 37 -14.10 -10.59 -21.72
CA LEU A 37 -14.75 -11.77 -21.15
C LEU A 37 -14.64 -11.77 -19.63
N LEU A 38 -13.43 -11.57 -19.09
CA LEU A 38 -13.18 -11.54 -17.66
C LEU A 38 -13.93 -10.38 -17.00
N HIS A 39 -13.84 -9.18 -17.55
CA HIS A 39 -14.55 -8.00 -17.04
C HIS A 39 -16.08 -8.22 -16.99
N ARG A 40 -16.69 -8.77 -18.04
CA ARG A 40 -18.13 -9.09 -18.00
C ARG A 40 -18.47 -10.08 -16.90
N GLN A 41 -17.57 -11.00 -16.55
CA GLN A 41 -17.79 -11.92 -15.42
C GLN A 41 -17.62 -11.23 -14.08
N THR A 42 -16.66 -10.29 -13.93
CA THR A 42 -16.54 -9.51 -12.69
C THR A 42 -17.79 -8.67 -12.42
N GLU A 43 -18.45 -8.17 -13.47
CA GLU A 43 -19.73 -7.45 -13.35
C GLU A 43 -20.91 -8.36 -12.98
N LYS A 44 -21.00 -9.56 -13.58
CA LYS A 44 -22.11 -10.50 -13.38
C LYS A 44 -22.17 -11.10 -11.99
N ILE A 45 -21.02 -11.46 -11.41
CA ILE A 45 -20.98 -12.13 -10.10
C ILE A 45 -21.46 -11.16 -9.02
N ASN A 46 -22.48 -11.54 -8.25
CA ASN A 46 -22.94 -10.73 -7.12
C ASN A 46 -21.92 -10.79 -5.97
N HIS A 47 -21.16 -9.71 -5.82
CA HIS A 47 -20.17 -9.52 -4.76
C HIS A 47 -20.16 -8.03 -4.41
N PRO A 48 -19.97 -7.65 -3.13
CA PRO A 48 -19.85 -6.25 -2.72
C PRO A 48 -18.80 -5.51 -3.55
N VAL A 49 -19.04 -4.23 -3.82
CA VAL A 49 -18.06 -3.38 -4.51
C VAL A 49 -17.03 -2.92 -3.49
N ASP A 50 -15.78 -3.32 -3.67
CA ASP A 50 -14.67 -2.94 -2.79
C ASP A 50 -14.08 -1.58 -3.15
N LEU A 51 -14.23 -1.19 -4.42
CA LEU A 51 -13.58 -0.03 -5.00
C LEU A 51 -14.42 0.60 -6.11
N LYS A 52 -14.60 1.92 -6.05
CA LYS A 52 -15.20 2.73 -7.10
C LYS A 52 -14.15 3.63 -7.75
N ILE A 53 -13.95 3.49 -9.06
CA ILE A 53 -12.96 4.26 -9.82
C ILE A 53 -13.69 5.11 -10.86
N ALA A 54 -13.42 6.41 -10.87
CA ALA A 54 -13.88 7.30 -11.93
C ALA A 54 -12.73 7.67 -12.87
N TYR A 55 -12.96 7.67 -14.17
CA TYR A 55 -12.00 8.09 -15.20
C TYR A 55 -12.45 9.41 -15.82
N LEU A 56 -11.54 10.38 -15.82
CA LEU A 56 -11.73 11.75 -16.28
C LEU A 56 -10.65 12.04 -17.33
N SER A 57 -11.06 12.19 -18.60
CA SER A 57 -10.14 12.41 -19.71
C SER A 57 -10.72 13.37 -20.76
N ASN A 58 -9.84 13.94 -21.57
CA ASN A 58 -10.18 14.74 -22.76
C ASN A 58 -10.05 13.94 -24.07
N TYR A 59 -9.91 12.61 -23.98
CA TYR A 59 -9.85 11.65 -25.08
C TYR A 59 -10.57 10.35 -24.67
N THR A 60 -10.82 9.43 -25.61
CA THR A 60 -11.53 8.17 -25.35
C THR A 60 -10.68 7.21 -24.49
N ILE A 61 -11.08 7.00 -23.24
CA ILE A 61 -10.36 6.16 -22.26
C ILE A 61 -11.18 4.94 -21.77
N ASP A 62 -12.41 4.78 -22.26
CA ASP A 62 -13.39 3.80 -21.78
C ASP A 62 -12.85 2.37 -21.70
N LEU A 63 -11.96 2.00 -22.62
CA LEU A 63 -11.37 0.66 -22.67
C LEU A 63 -10.34 0.39 -21.56
N LEU A 64 -9.92 1.38 -20.77
CA LEU A 64 -9.02 1.18 -19.63
C LEU A 64 -9.71 0.47 -18.47
N ALA A 65 -11.00 0.76 -18.24
CA ALA A 65 -11.76 0.24 -17.10
C ALA A 65 -11.79 -1.30 -17.04
N PRO A 66 -12.01 -2.04 -18.15
CA PRO A 66 -11.88 -3.49 -18.16
C PRO A 66 -10.52 -4.01 -17.67
N TYR A 67 -9.40 -3.43 -18.10
CA TYR A 67 -8.06 -3.88 -17.67
C TYR A 67 -7.87 -3.70 -16.16
N VAL A 68 -8.23 -2.51 -15.64
CA VAL A 68 -8.13 -2.22 -14.20
C VAL A 68 -9.07 -3.11 -13.39
N SER A 69 -10.26 -3.41 -13.89
CA SER A 69 -11.22 -4.32 -13.25
C SER A 69 -10.66 -5.74 -13.13
N VAL A 70 -10.07 -6.27 -14.21
CA VAL A 70 -9.45 -7.60 -14.22
C VAL A 70 -8.23 -7.66 -13.29
N LEU A 71 -7.36 -6.65 -13.32
CA LEU A 71 -6.22 -6.57 -12.39
C LEU A 71 -6.69 -6.43 -10.94
N SER A 72 -7.73 -5.65 -10.66
CA SER A 72 -8.31 -5.55 -9.31
C SER A 72 -8.85 -6.90 -8.83
N CYS A 73 -9.51 -7.66 -9.72
CA CYS A 73 -9.99 -9.01 -9.44
C CYS A 73 -8.83 -9.96 -9.09
N ARG A 74 -7.69 -9.88 -9.79
CA ARG A 74 -6.46 -10.62 -9.46
C ARG A 74 -6.02 -10.41 -8.00
N HIS A 75 -6.25 -9.21 -7.47
CA HIS A 75 -5.92 -8.83 -6.09
C HIS A 75 -7.12 -8.94 -5.12
N GLY A 76 -8.15 -9.69 -5.51
CA GLY A 76 -9.34 -9.96 -4.70
C GLY A 76 -10.12 -8.70 -4.38
N MET A 77 -10.25 -7.78 -5.34
CA MET A 77 -11.05 -6.55 -5.22
C MET A 77 -12.02 -6.44 -6.39
N LYS A 78 -13.30 -6.23 -6.09
CA LYS A 78 -14.29 -5.91 -7.11
C LYS A 78 -14.34 -4.40 -7.34
N ALA A 79 -13.81 -3.99 -8.48
CA ALA A 79 -13.86 -2.60 -8.93
C ALA A 79 -15.13 -2.33 -9.75
N LYS A 80 -15.84 -1.26 -9.41
CA LYS A 80 -16.87 -0.64 -10.24
C LYS A 80 -16.30 0.63 -10.85
N SER A 81 -16.58 0.86 -12.12
CA SER A 81 -16.03 2.00 -12.86
C SER A 81 -17.12 2.98 -13.30
N TYR A 82 -16.74 4.25 -13.38
CA TYR A 82 -17.48 5.32 -14.03
C TYR A 82 -16.54 6.04 -14.99
N THR A 83 -16.93 6.23 -16.24
CA THR A 83 -16.15 7.02 -17.20
C THR A 83 -16.94 8.28 -17.49
N ALA A 84 -16.32 9.44 -17.26
CA ALA A 84 -16.95 10.72 -17.58
C ALA A 84 -17.22 10.79 -19.10
N PRO A 85 -18.36 11.37 -19.53
CA PRO A 85 -18.62 11.56 -20.94
C PRO A 85 -17.47 12.32 -21.62
N HIS A 86 -17.19 11.97 -22.88
CA HIS A 86 -16.05 12.52 -23.62
C HIS A 86 -15.99 14.06 -23.56
N GLY A 87 -14.88 14.59 -23.05
CA GLY A 87 -14.63 16.03 -22.94
C GLY A 87 -15.42 16.75 -21.83
N GLN A 88 -16.16 16.03 -20.99
CA GLN A 88 -16.99 16.60 -19.91
C GLN A 88 -16.36 16.50 -18.52
N TYR A 89 -15.05 16.20 -18.43
CA TYR A 89 -14.33 16.02 -17.16
C TYR A 89 -14.45 17.23 -16.22
N PHE A 90 -14.50 18.46 -16.76
CA PHE A 90 -14.68 19.68 -15.95
C PHE A 90 -16.13 19.81 -15.46
N GLN A 91 -17.12 19.58 -16.33
CA GLN A 91 -18.54 19.68 -16.01
C GLN A 91 -18.95 18.66 -14.93
N GLU A 92 -18.41 17.44 -15.01
CA GLU A 92 -18.66 16.38 -14.04
C GLU A 92 -18.15 16.72 -12.64
N LEU A 93 -17.07 17.50 -12.53
CA LEU A 93 -16.55 17.98 -11.24
C LEU A 93 -17.28 19.23 -10.73
N LEU A 94 -17.86 20.03 -11.63
CA LEU A 94 -18.51 21.29 -11.28
C LEU A 94 -19.97 21.11 -10.83
N LYS A 95 -20.73 20.25 -11.50
CA LYS A 95 -22.16 20.04 -11.25
C LYS A 95 -22.36 19.06 -10.09
N LEU A 96 -23.04 19.50 -9.03
CA LEU A 96 -23.28 18.67 -7.84
C LEU A 96 -24.17 17.44 -8.09
N ASP A 97 -24.99 17.49 -9.14
CA ASP A 97 -25.87 16.42 -9.62
C ASP A 97 -25.26 15.61 -10.78
N SER A 98 -23.94 15.72 -11.01
CA SER A 98 -23.25 14.94 -12.03
C SER A 98 -23.22 13.45 -11.71
N GLY A 99 -23.09 12.62 -12.75
CA GLY A 99 -22.94 11.17 -12.58
C GLY A 99 -21.68 10.82 -11.78
N LEU A 100 -20.59 11.59 -11.92
CA LEU A 100 -19.37 11.45 -11.13
C LEU A 100 -19.61 11.59 -9.64
N LEU A 101 -20.28 12.66 -9.21
CA LEU A 101 -20.47 12.94 -7.78
C LEU A 101 -21.55 12.03 -7.18
N GLU A 102 -22.58 11.67 -7.94
CA GLU A 102 -23.54 10.64 -7.54
C GLU A 102 -22.86 9.26 -7.36
N PHE A 103 -21.92 8.93 -8.25
CA PHE A 103 -21.17 7.68 -8.20
C PHE A 103 -20.37 7.52 -6.90
N LYS A 104 -19.91 8.64 -6.31
CA LYS A 104 -19.07 8.71 -5.09
C LYS A 104 -17.82 7.82 -5.22
N PRO A 105 -16.89 8.15 -6.12
CA PRO A 105 -15.69 7.36 -6.34
C PRO A 105 -14.79 7.36 -5.10
N ASP A 106 -14.08 6.25 -4.90
CA ASP A 106 -12.96 6.19 -3.95
C ASP A 106 -11.68 6.76 -4.60
N ILE A 107 -11.55 6.59 -5.92
CA ILE A 107 -10.40 7.03 -6.72
C ILE A 107 -10.91 7.72 -7.99
N MET A 108 -10.37 8.89 -8.30
CA MET A 108 -10.53 9.60 -9.58
C MET A 108 -9.21 9.55 -10.34
N VAL A 109 -9.23 9.09 -11.59
CA VAL A 109 -8.08 9.11 -12.50
C VAL A 109 -8.28 10.26 -13.49
N LEU A 110 -7.44 11.28 -13.37
CA LEU A 110 -7.38 12.42 -14.28
C LEU A 110 -6.25 12.20 -15.30
N ASP A 111 -6.61 11.74 -16.50
CA ASP A 111 -5.68 11.45 -17.58
C ASP A 111 -5.97 12.37 -18.78
N LEU A 112 -5.19 13.44 -18.91
CA LEU A 112 -5.36 14.42 -19.98
C LEU A 112 -4.32 14.20 -21.08
N SER A 113 -4.79 14.22 -22.32
CA SER A 113 -3.99 14.23 -23.55
C SER A 113 -3.48 15.64 -23.83
N ILE A 114 -2.17 15.77 -24.09
CA ILE A 114 -1.59 17.03 -24.54
C ILE A 114 -2.07 17.41 -25.95
N ILE A 115 -2.38 16.42 -26.79
CA ILE A 115 -2.81 16.62 -28.18
C ILE A 115 -4.13 17.39 -28.21
N SER A 116 -5.04 17.07 -27.29
CA SER A 116 -6.32 17.77 -27.16
C SER A 116 -6.24 19.00 -26.27
N LEU A 117 -5.34 19.02 -25.27
CA LEU A 117 -5.24 20.13 -24.32
C LEU A 117 -4.49 21.33 -24.89
N ALA A 118 -3.45 21.10 -25.69
CA ALA A 118 -2.52 22.11 -26.19
C ALA A 118 -2.11 21.81 -27.66
N PRO A 119 -3.06 21.84 -28.62
CA PRO A 119 -2.80 21.42 -30.00
C PRO A 119 -1.70 22.24 -30.69
N GLN A 120 -1.51 23.51 -30.34
CA GLN A 120 -0.43 24.34 -30.91
C GLN A 120 0.97 23.85 -30.52
N ILE A 121 1.12 23.23 -29.34
CA ILE A 121 2.40 22.62 -28.94
C ILE A 121 2.71 21.42 -29.83
N VAL A 122 1.69 20.62 -30.17
CA VAL A 122 1.87 19.39 -30.96
C VAL A 122 2.05 19.66 -32.45
N ASN A 123 1.43 20.72 -32.97
CA ASN A 123 1.42 20.99 -34.41
C ASN A 123 2.44 22.06 -34.84
N ASP A 124 2.74 23.04 -33.98
CA ASP A 124 3.37 24.30 -34.39
C ASP A 124 4.55 24.71 -33.48
N PHE A 125 5.14 23.79 -32.72
CA PHE A 125 6.09 24.09 -31.63
C PHE A 125 7.22 25.04 -32.07
N ILE A 126 7.82 24.77 -33.23
CA ILE A 126 8.97 25.52 -33.76
C ILE A 126 8.63 26.98 -34.06
N SER A 127 7.36 27.28 -34.33
CA SER A 127 6.91 28.64 -34.61
C SER A 127 6.63 29.47 -33.35
N LEU A 128 6.58 28.84 -32.18
CA LEU A 128 6.23 29.49 -30.92
C LEU A 128 7.45 30.18 -30.29
N ASN A 129 7.19 31.32 -29.64
CA ASN A 129 8.21 32.02 -28.87
C ASN A 129 8.22 31.59 -27.40
N GLU A 130 9.27 31.98 -26.68
CA GLU A 130 9.49 31.63 -25.26
C GLU A 130 8.31 31.93 -24.38
N THR A 131 7.76 33.14 -24.51
CA THR A 131 6.64 33.61 -23.71
C THR A 131 5.44 32.71 -23.93
N SER A 132 5.10 32.41 -25.19
CA SER A 132 3.96 31.56 -25.54
C SER A 132 4.13 30.13 -25.01
N LEU A 133 5.35 29.59 -25.09
CA LEU A 133 5.67 28.26 -24.56
C LEU A 133 5.54 28.19 -23.03
N ASN A 134 6.05 29.21 -22.32
CA ASN A 134 5.94 29.27 -20.86
C ASN A 134 4.50 29.53 -20.40
N ASP A 135 3.78 30.42 -21.08
CA ASP A 135 2.37 30.70 -20.82
C ASP A 135 1.51 29.44 -20.96
N GLU A 136 1.84 28.57 -21.92
CA GLU A 136 1.14 27.32 -22.12
C GLU A 136 1.38 26.31 -20.99
N ILE A 137 2.60 26.24 -20.44
CA ILE A 137 2.89 25.45 -19.23
C ILE A 137 2.02 25.96 -18.07
N GLU A 138 2.01 27.27 -17.82
CA GLU A 138 1.23 27.86 -16.74
C GLU A 138 -0.27 27.65 -16.92
N ARG A 139 -0.78 27.74 -18.15
CA ARG A 139 -2.19 27.45 -18.48
C ARG A 139 -2.56 26.00 -18.15
N ILE A 140 -1.71 25.04 -18.52
CA ILE A 140 -1.92 23.61 -18.23
C ILE A 140 -1.89 23.37 -16.71
N ARG A 141 -0.87 23.89 -16.01
CA ARG A 141 -0.76 23.80 -14.55
C ARG A 141 -1.98 24.39 -13.84
N SER A 142 -2.44 25.55 -14.27
CA SER A 142 -3.65 26.20 -13.75
C SER A 142 -4.90 25.35 -13.99
N THR A 143 -5.05 24.78 -15.19
CA THR A 143 -6.17 23.89 -15.53
C THR A 143 -6.22 22.67 -14.60
N ILE A 144 -5.08 21.99 -14.42
CA ILE A 144 -4.97 20.81 -13.54
C ILE A 144 -5.25 21.21 -12.08
N SER A 145 -4.70 22.33 -11.63
CA SER A 145 -4.90 22.84 -10.26
C SER A 145 -6.38 23.15 -9.98
N GLN A 146 -7.10 23.73 -10.94
CA GLN A 146 -8.53 24.00 -10.82
C GLN A 146 -9.36 22.70 -10.73
N LEU A 147 -9.03 21.69 -11.55
CA LEU A 147 -9.70 20.38 -11.50
C LEU A 147 -9.46 19.69 -10.15
N ILE A 148 -8.23 19.72 -9.64
CA ILE A 148 -7.89 19.20 -8.32
C ILE A 148 -8.66 19.93 -7.22
N ALA A 149 -8.73 21.27 -7.29
CA ALA A 149 -9.47 22.06 -6.31
C ALA A 149 -10.96 21.71 -6.30
N LEU A 150 -11.57 21.51 -7.47
CA LEU A 150 -12.96 21.05 -7.59
C LEU A 150 -13.14 19.63 -7.03
N ALA A 151 -12.25 18.71 -7.36
CA ALA A 151 -12.29 17.33 -6.85
C ALA A 151 -12.23 17.29 -5.32
N LYS A 152 -11.29 18.03 -4.71
CA LYS A 152 -11.17 18.13 -3.25
C LYS A 152 -12.38 18.79 -2.59
N LYS A 153 -12.97 19.80 -3.24
CA LYS A 153 -14.13 20.51 -2.71
C LYS A 153 -15.37 19.63 -2.68
N ASN A 154 -15.56 18.81 -3.71
CA ASN A 154 -16.80 18.09 -3.96
C ASN A 154 -16.71 16.58 -3.65
N SER A 155 -15.54 16.06 -3.28
CA SER A 155 -15.32 14.64 -3.00
C SER A 155 -14.17 14.41 -2.01
N ASN A 156 -14.19 13.23 -1.36
CA ASN A 156 -13.09 12.72 -0.53
C ASN A 156 -12.22 11.69 -1.27
N ALA A 157 -12.43 11.52 -2.59
CA ALA A 157 -11.70 10.56 -3.40
C ALA A 157 -10.20 10.89 -3.47
N TYR A 158 -9.36 9.86 -3.56
CA TYR A 158 -7.98 10.04 -4.04
C TYR A 158 -8.00 10.47 -5.50
N VAL A 159 -7.11 11.37 -5.90
CA VAL A 159 -6.99 11.80 -7.30
C VAL A 159 -5.62 11.39 -7.84
N LEU A 160 -5.64 10.55 -8.86
CA LEU A 160 -4.46 10.13 -9.61
C LEU A 160 -4.38 10.99 -10.87
N VAL A 161 -3.36 11.83 -10.98
CA VAL A 161 -3.16 12.75 -12.11
C VAL A 161 -2.02 12.22 -12.96
N SER A 162 -2.27 11.88 -14.21
CA SER A 162 -1.20 11.44 -15.11
C SER A 162 -0.35 12.62 -15.59
N ASN A 163 0.96 12.41 -15.68
CA ASN A 163 1.84 13.30 -16.41
C ASN A 163 1.73 13.09 -17.94
N PHE A 164 2.44 13.91 -18.72
CA PHE A 164 2.31 13.93 -20.17
C PHE A 164 3.42 13.15 -20.87
N LEU A 165 3.06 12.42 -21.92
CA LEU A 165 4.00 11.71 -22.79
C LEU A 165 4.85 12.72 -23.58
N GLN A 166 6.17 12.58 -23.52
CA GLN A 166 7.05 13.32 -24.42
C GLN A 166 6.94 12.76 -25.85
N PRO A 167 7.11 13.59 -26.89
CA PRO A 167 7.02 13.17 -28.29
C PRO A 167 8.05 12.09 -28.64
N ASN A 168 7.67 11.21 -29.56
CA ASN A 168 8.56 10.19 -30.11
C ASN A 168 9.55 10.78 -31.11
N TYR A 169 9.06 11.79 -31.86
CA TYR A 169 9.80 12.51 -32.87
C TYR A 169 9.55 13.99 -32.64
N PRO A 170 10.48 14.71 -31.96
CA PRO A 170 10.40 16.15 -31.83
C PRO A 170 10.34 16.82 -33.20
N GLN A 171 9.64 17.95 -33.30
CA GLN A 171 9.40 18.67 -34.56
C GLN A 171 10.69 19.23 -35.19
N ALA A 172 11.71 19.54 -34.38
CA ALA A 172 13.06 19.92 -34.85
C ALA A 172 13.95 18.70 -35.21
N GLY A 173 13.45 17.47 -35.08
CA GLY A 173 14.24 16.26 -35.25
C GLY A 173 15.44 16.23 -34.29
N ILE A 174 16.61 15.84 -34.80
CA ILE A 174 17.85 15.76 -33.99
C ILE A 174 18.34 17.14 -33.50
N ALA A 175 17.93 18.24 -34.15
CA ALA A 175 18.33 19.57 -33.77
C ALA A 175 17.63 20.07 -32.50
N ASP A 176 16.54 19.39 -32.07
CA ASP A 176 15.73 19.76 -30.91
C ASP A 176 16.60 20.04 -29.69
N LEU A 177 17.49 19.11 -29.33
CA LEU A 177 18.35 19.21 -28.14
C LEU A 177 19.42 20.32 -28.22
N THR A 178 19.56 21.01 -29.35
CA THR A 178 20.48 22.15 -29.54
C THR A 178 19.77 23.50 -29.53
N LEU A 179 18.43 23.50 -29.62
CA LEU A 179 17.64 24.71 -29.58
C LEU A 179 17.66 25.30 -28.17
N LYS A 180 17.63 26.64 -28.08
CA LYS A 180 17.44 27.34 -26.80
C LYS A 180 16.10 26.98 -26.14
N GLN A 181 15.12 26.60 -26.95
CA GLN A 181 13.82 26.09 -26.54
C GLN A 181 13.51 24.85 -27.37
N SER A 182 13.69 23.70 -26.75
CA SER A 182 13.42 22.42 -27.38
C SER A 182 12.05 21.89 -26.94
N GLU A 183 11.41 21.13 -27.81
CA GLU A 183 10.15 20.45 -27.51
C GLU A 183 10.37 19.44 -26.37
N THR A 184 11.49 18.70 -26.42
CA THR A 184 11.87 17.77 -25.35
C THR A 184 12.01 18.46 -23.99
N GLU A 185 12.73 19.59 -23.92
CA GLU A 185 12.87 20.36 -22.68
C GLU A 185 11.54 20.92 -22.20
N TRP A 186 10.65 21.35 -23.10
CA TRP A 186 9.33 21.85 -22.74
C TRP A 186 8.49 20.80 -22.01
N PHE A 187 8.42 19.57 -22.54
CA PHE A 187 7.71 18.46 -21.87
C PHE A 187 8.37 18.08 -20.53
N LEU A 188 9.70 18.10 -20.46
CA LEU A 188 10.43 17.87 -19.21
C LEU A 188 10.10 18.94 -18.16
N LYS A 189 10.06 20.22 -18.54
CA LYS A 189 9.68 21.33 -17.67
C LYS A 189 8.25 21.17 -17.17
N LEU A 190 7.30 20.88 -18.06
CA LEU A 190 5.90 20.66 -17.69
C LEU A 190 5.76 19.52 -16.67
N ASN A 191 6.33 18.35 -16.96
CA ASN A 191 6.26 17.19 -16.07
C ASN A 191 6.97 17.45 -14.73
N LEU A 192 8.11 18.14 -14.73
CA LEU A 192 8.80 18.55 -13.51
C LEU A 192 7.97 19.50 -12.66
N SER A 193 7.28 20.46 -13.29
CA SER A 193 6.38 21.38 -12.60
C SER A 193 5.23 20.63 -11.93
N LEU A 194 4.61 19.67 -12.61
CA LEU A 194 3.57 18.82 -12.01
C LEU A 194 4.09 17.99 -10.82
N ILE A 195 5.31 17.45 -10.92
CA ILE A 195 5.96 16.76 -9.78
C ILE A 195 6.09 17.71 -8.59
N LYS A 196 6.49 18.96 -8.81
CA LYS A 196 6.64 19.95 -7.72
C LYS A 196 5.29 20.35 -7.14
N ASP A 197 4.30 20.62 -7.99
CA ASP A 197 2.98 21.11 -7.58
C ASP A 197 2.20 20.07 -6.75
N LEU A 198 2.39 18.78 -7.03
CA LEU A 198 1.62 17.69 -6.42
C LEU A 198 2.36 16.93 -5.30
N ARG A 199 3.62 17.28 -5.00
CA ARG A 199 4.49 16.50 -4.11
C ARG A 199 3.97 16.37 -2.68
N ASP A 200 3.50 17.49 -2.13
CA ASP A 200 3.19 17.61 -0.71
C ASP A 200 1.71 17.32 -0.42
N ASP A 201 0.96 16.87 -1.43
CA ASP A 201 -0.43 16.51 -1.27
C ASP A 201 -0.58 15.09 -0.71
N ASN A 202 -1.57 14.95 0.15
CA ASN A 202 -1.86 13.73 0.85
C ASN A 202 -2.85 12.81 0.09
N ASN A 203 -3.71 13.38 -0.76
CA ASN A 203 -4.75 12.65 -1.50
C ASN A 203 -4.63 12.80 -3.02
N ILE A 204 -3.70 13.62 -3.50
CA ILE A 204 -3.42 13.79 -4.93
C ILE A 204 -2.05 13.17 -5.25
N PHE A 205 -2.00 12.29 -6.24
CA PHE A 205 -0.78 11.62 -6.64
C PHE A 205 -0.53 11.77 -8.13
N LEU A 206 0.71 12.08 -8.49
CA LEU A 206 1.14 12.02 -9.88
C LEU A 206 1.38 10.57 -10.30
N VAL A 207 0.75 10.15 -11.39
CA VAL A 207 1.03 8.90 -12.09
C VAL A 207 2.02 9.21 -13.22
N ASP A 208 3.19 8.57 -13.18
CA ASP A 208 4.22 8.75 -14.21
C ASP A 208 3.92 7.93 -15.47
N LYS A 209 2.86 8.34 -16.18
CA LYS A 209 2.41 7.76 -17.46
C LYS A 209 3.54 7.75 -18.49
N ASN A 210 4.36 8.80 -18.55
CA ASN A 210 5.50 8.88 -19.47
C ASN A 210 6.53 7.77 -19.21
N ASN A 211 6.94 7.55 -17.97
CA ASN A 211 7.88 6.49 -17.64
C ASN A 211 7.26 5.10 -17.81
N ALA A 212 6.02 4.90 -17.31
CA ALA A 212 5.32 3.63 -17.39
C ALA A 212 5.20 3.15 -18.84
N LEU A 213 4.69 4.01 -19.73
CA LEU A 213 4.53 3.64 -21.14
C LEU A 213 5.87 3.56 -21.91
N SER A 214 6.94 4.18 -21.41
CA SER A 214 8.27 4.04 -22.00
C SER A 214 8.86 2.63 -21.82
N ARG A 215 8.40 1.83 -20.83
CA ARG A 215 8.82 0.44 -20.64
C ARG A 215 8.47 -0.46 -21.84
N VAL A 216 7.37 -0.15 -22.52
CA VAL A 216 6.91 -0.86 -23.74
C VAL A 216 7.54 -0.27 -25.01
N GLY A 217 7.96 0.99 -24.94
CA GLY A 217 8.39 1.79 -26.07
C GLY A 217 7.24 2.64 -26.61
N LYS A 218 7.45 3.95 -26.65
CA LYS A 218 6.40 4.93 -26.97
C LYS A 218 5.84 4.82 -28.40
N ALA A 219 6.55 4.17 -29.32
CA ALA A 219 6.06 3.90 -30.67
C ALA A 219 5.01 2.76 -30.69
N ASN A 220 5.04 1.86 -29.71
CA ASN A 220 4.22 0.65 -29.68
C ASN A 220 2.89 0.83 -28.93
N ILE A 221 2.65 2.00 -28.34
CA ILE A 221 1.48 2.27 -27.49
C ILE A 221 0.35 3.04 -28.18
N VAL A 222 0.56 3.53 -29.41
CA VAL A 222 -0.42 4.31 -30.17
C VAL A 222 -0.94 3.50 -31.35
N ASP A 223 -2.22 3.68 -31.68
CA ASP A 223 -2.80 3.29 -32.97
C ASP A 223 -3.33 4.55 -33.66
N ASN A 224 -2.59 5.07 -34.64
CA ASN A 224 -2.93 6.31 -35.32
C ASN A 224 -4.31 6.23 -36.00
N LYS A 225 -4.68 5.07 -36.54
CA LYS A 225 -5.99 4.89 -37.18
C LYS A 225 -7.10 5.05 -36.15
N MET A 226 -6.97 4.40 -35.00
CA MET A 226 -7.97 4.50 -33.93
C MET A 226 -7.98 5.88 -33.26
N PHE A 227 -6.84 6.57 -33.20
CA PHE A 227 -6.81 7.97 -32.77
C PHE A 227 -7.66 8.86 -33.68
N TYR A 228 -7.50 8.77 -35.01
CA TYR A 228 -8.29 9.60 -35.92
C TYR A 228 -9.77 9.20 -35.97
N LEU A 229 -10.09 7.91 -35.89
CA LEU A 229 -11.47 7.42 -35.96
C LEU A 229 -12.26 7.63 -34.66
N ALA A 230 -11.61 7.44 -33.51
CA ALA A 230 -12.29 7.31 -32.22
C ALA A 230 -11.63 8.10 -31.08
N LYS A 231 -10.62 8.93 -31.37
CA LYS A 231 -9.86 9.70 -30.35
C LYS A 231 -9.28 8.83 -29.24
N MET A 232 -8.89 7.60 -29.60
CA MET A 232 -8.17 6.70 -28.71
C MET A 232 -6.67 6.96 -28.83
N GLU A 233 -6.06 7.51 -27.78
CA GLU A 233 -4.62 7.79 -27.75
C GLU A 233 -3.80 6.52 -27.52
N LEU A 234 -4.30 5.62 -26.68
CA LEU A 234 -3.62 4.38 -26.31
C LEU A 234 -4.27 3.19 -26.99
N ASN A 235 -3.44 2.33 -27.56
CA ASN A 235 -3.84 1.01 -28.02
C ASN A 235 -3.93 0.02 -26.84
N ASN A 236 -4.27 -1.24 -27.11
CA ASN A 236 -4.41 -2.27 -26.08
C ASN A 236 -3.13 -2.51 -25.25
N VAL A 237 -1.95 -2.35 -25.84
CA VAL A 237 -0.67 -2.51 -25.13
C VAL A 237 -0.45 -1.33 -24.18
N GLY A 238 -0.69 -0.10 -24.64
CA GLY A 238 -0.62 1.11 -23.81
C GLY A 238 -1.63 1.09 -22.66
N LEU A 239 -2.88 0.71 -22.93
CA LEU A 239 -3.92 0.59 -21.90
C LEU A 239 -3.57 -0.44 -20.83
N ARG A 240 -2.98 -1.57 -21.24
CA ARG A 240 -2.51 -2.59 -20.29
C ARG A 240 -1.41 -2.06 -19.41
N GLU A 241 -0.37 -1.46 -19.97
CA GLU A 241 0.75 -0.95 -19.18
C GLU A 241 0.30 0.17 -18.23
N LEU A 242 -0.57 1.08 -18.69
CA LEU A 242 -1.17 2.08 -17.82
C LEU A 242 -1.99 1.45 -16.69
N SER A 243 -2.75 0.39 -16.97
CA SER A 243 -3.52 -0.32 -15.94
C SER A 243 -2.63 -0.98 -14.88
N LYS A 244 -1.45 -1.51 -15.27
CA LYS A 244 -0.44 -2.03 -14.33
C LYS A 244 0.17 -0.91 -13.49
N GLU A 245 0.39 0.27 -14.06
CA GLU A 245 0.86 1.40 -13.26
C GLU A 245 -0.22 1.83 -12.26
N LEU A 246 -1.49 1.93 -12.67
CA LEU A 246 -2.60 2.30 -11.80
C LEU A 246 -2.84 1.29 -10.67
N ILE A 247 -2.69 -0.03 -10.92
CA ILE A 247 -2.94 -1.03 -9.88
C ILE A 247 -1.96 -0.90 -8.69
N ARG A 248 -0.74 -0.40 -8.93
CA ARG A 248 0.25 -0.10 -7.89
C ARG A 248 -0.28 0.94 -6.89
N TYR A 249 -0.87 2.02 -7.39
CA TYR A 249 -1.52 3.04 -6.56
C TYR A 249 -2.76 2.49 -5.86
N ILE A 250 -3.61 1.76 -6.58
CA ILE A 250 -4.86 1.18 -6.03
C ILE A 250 -4.56 0.25 -4.85
N ILE A 251 -3.58 -0.64 -4.98
CA ILE A 251 -3.18 -1.56 -3.90
C ILE A 251 -2.65 -0.81 -2.69
N ALA A 252 -1.87 0.25 -2.90
CA ALA A 252 -1.36 1.10 -1.83
C ALA A 252 -2.49 1.85 -1.11
N ILE A 253 -3.38 2.50 -1.86
CA ILE A 253 -4.56 3.23 -1.35
C ILE A 253 -5.47 2.29 -0.56
N LYS A 254 -5.75 1.11 -1.08
CA LYS A 254 -6.59 0.11 -0.42
C LYS A 254 -5.85 -0.68 0.67
N GLY A 255 -4.64 -0.27 1.07
CA GLY A 255 -3.89 -0.87 2.16
C GLY A 255 -3.70 -2.38 2.01
N LYS A 256 -3.56 -2.86 0.76
CA LYS A 256 -3.33 -4.27 0.40
C LYS A 256 -1.84 -4.56 0.14
N THR A 257 -0.96 -3.60 0.43
CA THR A 257 0.49 -3.80 0.35
C THR A 257 0.98 -4.78 1.42
N LYS A 258 2.08 -5.45 1.10
CA LYS A 258 2.74 -6.44 1.92
C LYS A 258 3.84 -5.77 2.75
N LYS A 259 4.22 -6.41 3.86
CA LYS A 259 5.12 -5.85 4.87
C LYS A 259 6.46 -6.57 4.91
N ASN A 260 6.49 -7.85 4.56
CA ASN A 260 7.65 -8.71 4.71
C ASN A 260 7.97 -9.44 3.40
N LEU A 261 9.23 -9.41 3.02
CA LEU A 261 9.82 -10.19 1.95
C LEU A 261 10.59 -11.35 2.60
N VAL A 262 10.08 -12.56 2.43
CA VAL A 262 10.70 -13.80 2.90
C VAL A 262 11.46 -14.41 1.74
N LEU A 263 12.75 -14.68 1.97
CA LEU A 263 13.69 -15.10 0.94
C LEU A 263 14.26 -16.47 1.28
N ASP A 264 14.36 -17.31 0.27
CA ASP A 264 15.31 -18.43 0.26
C ASP A 264 16.75 -17.94 0.05
N LEU A 265 17.74 -18.82 0.22
CA LEU A 265 19.15 -18.51 0.00
C LEU A 265 19.68 -19.05 -1.33
N ASP A 266 19.85 -20.37 -1.44
CA ASP A 266 20.45 -21.02 -2.60
C ASP A 266 19.61 -20.77 -3.85
N ASN A 267 20.28 -20.51 -4.98
CA ASN A 267 19.68 -20.12 -6.27
C ASN A 267 18.68 -18.95 -6.22
N THR A 268 18.60 -18.22 -5.10
CA THR A 268 17.66 -17.12 -4.87
C THR A 268 18.38 -15.83 -4.52
N LEU A 269 19.29 -15.83 -3.53
CA LEU A 269 20.16 -14.70 -3.21
C LEU A 269 21.57 -14.83 -3.78
N TRP A 270 21.95 -16.02 -4.22
CA TRP A 270 23.19 -16.31 -4.96
C TRP A 270 22.93 -17.53 -5.87
N GLY A 271 23.79 -17.76 -6.84
CA GLY A 271 23.76 -18.99 -7.64
C GLY A 271 24.56 -20.11 -6.98
N GLY A 272 24.06 -21.34 -7.06
CA GLY A 272 24.68 -22.52 -6.44
C GLY A 272 24.10 -22.85 -5.07
N ILE A 273 24.54 -23.99 -4.54
CA ILE A 273 24.10 -24.56 -3.27
C ILE A 273 25.28 -24.50 -2.29
N VAL A 274 25.21 -23.61 -1.30
CA VAL A 274 26.36 -23.34 -0.42
C VAL A 274 26.88 -24.58 0.32
N GLY A 275 25.98 -25.51 0.69
CA GLY A 275 26.35 -26.74 1.39
C GLY A 275 27.02 -27.79 0.50
N GLU A 276 26.86 -27.69 -0.83
CA GLU A 276 27.43 -28.64 -1.80
C GLU A 276 28.67 -28.04 -2.49
N ASP A 277 28.55 -26.81 -2.97
CA ASP A 277 29.58 -26.10 -3.74
C ASP A 277 30.66 -25.50 -2.81
N GLY A 278 30.28 -25.17 -1.58
CA GLY A 278 31.10 -24.40 -0.66
C GLY A 278 31.00 -22.89 -0.87
N VAL A 279 31.32 -22.13 0.18
CA VAL A 279 31.16 -20.66 0.22
C VAL A 279 31.95 -19.93 -0.87
N ASP A 280 33.10 -20.46 -1.29
CA ASP A 280 33.95 -19.80 -2.29
C ASP A 280 33.41 -19.96 -3.73
N GLU A 281 32.56 -20.97 -3.97
CA GLU A 281 32.05 -21.28 -5.31
C GLU A 281 30.66 -20.72 -5.60
N ILE A 282 29.92 -20.25 -4.59
CA ILE A 282 28.62 -19.60 -4.83
C ILE A 282 28.79 -18.36 -5.71
N LYS A 283 27.83 -18.19 -6.63
CA LYS A 283 27.87 -17.15 -7.66
C LYS A 283 27.15 -15.90 -7.16
N VAL A 284 27.92 -14.91 -6.73
CA VAL A 284 27.43 -13.62 -6.25
C VAL A 284 28.48 -12.52 -6.37
N GLY A 285 28.06 -11.32 -6.74
CA GLY A 285 28.94 -10.16 -6.86
C GLY A 285 29.24 -9.78 -8.29
N LYS A 286 30.29 -8.98 -8.48
CA LYS A 286 30.69 -8.45 -9.80
C LYS A 286 31.76 -9.33 -10.43
N GLY A 287 31.83 -9.37 -11.76
CA GLY A 287 32.94 -9.99 -12.48
C GLY A 287 32.62 -11.33 -13.15
N TYR A 288 31.41 -11.86 -12.98
CA TYR A 288 30.89 -12.97 -13.77
C TYR A 288 29.36 -12.85 -13.93
N PRO A 289 28.80 -13.19 -15.10
CA PRO A 289 27.41 -12.86 -15.44
C PRO A 289 26.37 -13.39 -14.45
N GLU A 290 26.54 -14.62 -13.97
CA GLU A 290 25.60 -15.29 -13.05
C GLU A 290 25.53 -14.58 -11.69
N GLY A 291 26.67 -14.16 -11.14
CA GLY A 291 26.73 -13.46 -9.85
C GLY A 291 26.16 -12.04 -9.92
N GLU A 292 26.28 -11.39 -11.09
CA GLU A 292 25.77 -10.03 -11.30
C GLU A 292 24.24 -9.96 -11.26
N ILE A 293 23.56 -11.04 -11.66
CA ILE A 293 22.10 -11.17 -11.54
C ILE A 293 21.68 -11.06 -10.08
N PHE A 294 22.26 -11.89 -9.22
CA PHE A 294 21.95 -11.91 -7.80
C PHE A 294 22.42 -10.64 -7.09
N TYR A 295 23.57 -10.08 -7.49
CA TYR A 295 24.03 -8.78 -7.00
C TYR A 295 23.01 -7.67 -7.30
N ALA A 296 22.46 -7.61 -8.52
CA ALA A 296 21.44 -6.64 -8.88
C ALA A 296 20.14 -6.85 -8.09
N LEU A 297 19.72 -8.10 -7.90
CA LEU A 297 18.56 -8.46 -7.08
C LEU A 297 18.74 -8.03 -5.62
N GLN A 298 19.87 -8.36 -4.99
CA GLN A 298 20.18 -7.97 -3.61
C GLN A 298 20.20 -6.44 -3.42
N ASN A 299 20.75 -5.69 -4.39
CA ASN A 299 20.72 -4.22 -4.34
C ASN A 299 19.28 -3.67 -4.34
N TYR A 300 18.39 -4.26 -5.16
CA TYR A 300 16.99 -3.87 -5.16
C TYR A 300 16.29 -4.23 -3.84
N ILE A 301 16.55 -5.43 -3.29
CA ILE A 301 16.02 -5.86 -1.98
C ILE A 301 16.50 -4.91 -0.87
N ARG A 302 17.75 -4.44 -0.92
CA ARG A 302 18.26 -3.41 0.01
C ARG A 302 17.52 -2.08 -0.14
N ASN A 303 17.10 -1.69 -1.34
CA ASN A 303 16.24 -0.51 -1.51
C ASN A 303 14.83 -0.72 -0.93
N LEU A 304 14.26 -1.94 -1.03
CA LEU A 304 13.01 -2.27 -0.33
C LEU A 304 13.18 -2.17 1.19
N LYS A 305 14.33 -2.63 1.72
CA LYS A 305 14.72 -2.47 3.12
C LYS A 305 14.72 -0.99 3.54
N HIS A 306 15.36 -0.11 2.78
CA HIS A 306 15.35 1.34 3.05
C HIS A 306 13.96 1.97 2.94
N ARG A 307 13.08 1.39 2.11
CA ARG A 307 11.65 1.71 2.07
C ARG A 307 10.88 1.09 3.23
N GLY A 308 11.50 0.47 4.23
CA GLY A 308 10.85 -0.09 5.42
C GLY A 308 10.12 -1.42 5.20
N VAL A 309 10.49 -2.19 4.16
CA VAL A 309 10.09 -3.59 3.99
C VAL A 309 10.94 -4.45 4.93
N ILE A 310 10.29 -5.37 5.65
CA ILE A 310 10.96 -6.30 6.55
C ILE A 310 11.57 -7.41 5.71
N LEU A 311 12.83 -7.76 5.95
CA LEU A 311 13.47 -8.91 5.31
C LEU A 311 13.53 -10.08 6.29
N SER A 312 13.22 -11.29 5.81
CA SER A 312 13.33 -12.52 6.58
C SER A 312 13.89 -13.66 5.72
N LEU A 313 14.57 -14.61 6.36
CA LEU A 313 15.09 -15.82 5.69
C LEU A 313 14.25 -17.04 6.07
N ALA A 314 13.89 -17.85 5.08
CA ALA A 314 13.29 -19.17 5.26
C ALA A 314 13.97 -20.16 4.31
N SER A 315 15.06 -20.76 4.77
CA SER A 315 16.00 -21.51 3.93
C SER A 315 16.31 -22.89 4.51
N LYS A 316 16.50 -23.87 3.61
CA LYS A 316 16.90 -25.24 3.98
C LYS A 316 18.42 -25.41 3.89
N ASN A 317 19.12 -24.86 4.88
CA ASN A 317 20.57 -24.94 4.98
C ASN A 317 21.02 -25.24 6.42
N ASN A 318 22.32 -25.55 6.55
CA ASN A 318 23.00 -25.43 7.82
C ASN A 318 23.17 -23.94 8.19
N PRO A 319 22.76 -23.50 9.40
CA PRO A 319 22.96 -22.13 9.87
C PRO A 319 24.41 -21.64 9.79
N GLY A 320 25.37 -22.53 10.04
CA GLY A 320 26.80 -22.22 10.01
C GLY A 320 27.24 -21.77 8.62
N ASP A 321 26.99 -22.61 7.62
CA ASP A 321 27.38 -22.39 6.22
C ASP A 321 26.73 -21.13 5.65
N ALA A 322 25.44 -20.92 5.92
CA ALA A 322 24.73 -19.72 5.49
C ALA A 322 25.34 -18.45 6.12
N LYS A 323 25.62 -18.46 7.43
CA LYS A 323 26.25 -17.32 8.11
C LYS A 323 27.67 -17.08 7.63
N GLU A 324 28.41 -18.15 7.35
CA GLU A 324 29.76 -18.09 6.78
C GLU A 324 29.74 -17.45 5.39
N ALA A 325 28.77 -17.79 4.53
CA ALA A 325 28.60 -17.16 3.23
C ALA A 325 28.47 -15.64 3.33
N PHE A 326 27.57 -15.13 4.17
CA PHE A 326 27.42 -13.68 4.39
C PHE A 326 28.66 -13.03 5.02
N THR A 327 29.47 -13.79 5.77
CA THR A 327 30.67 -13.26 6.43
C THR A 327 31.86 -13.19 5.47
N LYS A 328 32.08 -14.22 4.66
CA LYS A 328 33.22 -14.32 3.74
C LYS A 328 32.98 -13.58 2.42
N ARG A 329 31.76 -13.60 1.89
CA ARG A 329 31.40 -12.98 0.60
C ARG A 329 31.06 -11.52 0.77
N THR A 330 32.07 -10.72 1.09
CA THR A 330 31.96 -9.27 1.38
C THR A 330 31.39 -8.42 0.24
N GLU A 331 31.35 -8.97 -0.97
CA GLU A 331 30.77 -8.34 -2.15
C GLU A 331 29.23 -8.40 -2.19
N MET A 332 28.57 -9.14 -1.30
CA MET A 332 27.11 -9.17 -1.19
C MET A 332 26.55 -7.80 -0.75
N PRO A 333 25.56 -7.22 -1.47
CA PRO A 333 24.92 -5.98 -1.04
C PRO A 333 24.15 -6.08 0.28
N LEU A 334 23.63 -7.27 0.60
CA LEU A 334 22.95 -7.55 1.85
C LEU A 334 23.90 -8.21 2.85
N SER A 335 23.77 -7.82 4.12
CA SER A 335 24.43 -8.46 5.25
C SER A 335 23.46 -9.37 6.01
N PHE A 336 23.97 -10.29 6.82
CA PHE A 336 23.13 -11.15 7.66
C PHE A 336 22.26 -10.34 8.64
N ASP A 337 22.76 -9.20 9.12
CA ASP A 337 22.05 -8.30 10.05
C ASP A 337 20.93 -7.49 9.36
N ASP A 338 20.83 -7.54 8.03
CA ASP A 338 19.74 -6.89 7.30
C ASP A 338 18.40 -7.63 7.48
N PHE A 339 18.44 -8.89 7.93
CA PHE A 339 17.27 -9.75 8.12
C PHE A 339 16.78 -9.67 9.56
N SER A 340 15.52 -9.28 9.74
CA SER A 340 14.94 -9.14 11.09
C SER A 340 14.70 -10.49 11.77
N ILE A 341 14.42 -11.54 11.00
CA ILE A 341 14.22 -12.91 11.48
C ILE A 341 14.79 -13.88 10.46
N THR A 342 15.52 -14.88 10.94
CA THR A 342 16.02 -15.97 10.14
C THR A 342 15.49 -17.32 10.64
N ARG A 343 15.06 -18.15 9.70
CA ARG A 343 14.70 -19.56 9.89
C ARG A 343 15.50 -20.37 8.88
N ILE A 344 16.73 -20.68 9.26
CA ILE A 344 17.65 -21.48 8.47
C ILE A 344 17.74 -22.83 9.17
N ASN A 345 17.01 -23.82 8.67
CA ASN A 345 16.91 -25.15 9.26
C ASN A 345 16.27 -26.12 8.26
N TRP A 346 16.13 -27.39 8.64
CA TRP A 346 15.52 -28.42 7.79
C TRP A 346 14.00 -28.57 7.99
N GLN A 347 13.34 -27.65 8.72
CA GLN A 347 11.89 -27.68 8.88
C GLN A 347 11.20 -27.27 7.56
N PRO A 348 9.94 -27.72 7.33
CA PRO A 348 9.17 -27.28 6.18
C PRO A 348 9.02 -25.75 6.12
N LYS A 349 9.19 -25.14 4.93
CA LYS A 349 9.17 -23.67 4.80
C LYS A 349 7.85 -23.05 5.23
N HIS A 350 6.71 -23.74 5.06
CA HIS A 350 5.41 -23.24 5.54
C HIS A 350 5.34 -23.08 7.06
N GLU A 351 5.93 -24.01 7.83
CA GLU A 351 6.01 -23.89 9.29
C GLU A 351 6.93 -22.73 9.69
N ASN A 352 8.07 -22.59 9.00
CA ASN A 352 8.98 -21.47 9.19
C ASN A 352 8.31 -20.12 8.90
N LEU A 353 7.51 -20.00 7.85
CA LEU A 353 6.76 -18.78 7.55
C LEU A 353 5.74 -18.44 8.64
N VAL A 354 5.05 -19.43 9.21
CA VAL A 354 4.15 -19.22 10.36
C VAL A 354 4.94 -18.75 11.58
N SER A 355 6.07 -19.40 11.89
CA SER A 355 6.94 -18.99 13.00
C SER A 355 7.48 -17.56 12.83
N ILE A 356 7.86 -17.16 11.62
CA ILE A 356 8.28 -15.79 11.30
C ILE A 356 7.13 -14.81 11.52
N ALA A 357 5.93 -15.15 11.07
CA ALA A 357 4.73 -14.32 11.26
C ALA A 357 4.41 -14.10 12.74
N ASP A 358 4.48 -15.15 13.55
CA ASP A 358 4.26 -15.09 15.00
C ASP A 358 5.32 -14.22 15.68
N SER A 359 6.61 -14.41 15.34
CA SER A 359 7.71 -13.66 15.94
C SER A 359 7.70 -12.17 15.54
N LEU A 360 7.27 -11.84 14.31
CA LEU A 360 7.07 -10.45 13.86
C LEU A 360 5.74 -9.85 14.37
N ASN A 361 4.84 -10.68 14.92
CA ASN A 361 3.47 -10.35 15.24
C ASN A 361 2.72 -9.67 14.07
N ILE A 362 2.78 -10.28 12.88
CA ILE A 362 2.00 -9.86 11.70
C ILE A 362 1.42 -11.08 11.00
N GLY A 363 0.32 -10.91 10.27
CA GLY A 363 -0.29 -12.03 9.54
C GLY A 363 0.52 -12.43 8.31
N VAL A 364 0.50 -13.73 7.97
CA VAL A 364 1.08 -14.29 6.73
C VAL A 364 0.50 -13.68 5.46
N ASP A 365 -0.68 -13.05 5.54
CA ASP A 365 -1.28 -12.27 4.45
C ASP A 365 -0.48 -11.00 4.11
N SER A 366 0.48 -10.63 4.94
CA SER A 366 1.42 -9.53 4.74
C SER A 366 2.75 -9.97 4.13
N PHE A 367 2.91 -11.25 3.77
CA PHE A 367 4.17 -11.81 3.26
C PHE A 367 4.18 -11.88 1.74
N VAL A 368 5.37 -11.68 1.18
CA VAL A 368 5.75 -12.13 -0.16
C VAL A 368 6.89 -13.12 0.00
N PHE A 369 6.82 -14.26 -0.67
CA PHE A 369 7.80 -15.34 -0.62
C PHE A 369 8.48 -15.53 -1.98
N LEU A 370 9.82 -15.54 -1.96
CA LEU A 370 10.69 -15.76 -3.13
C LEU A 370 11.58 -16.98 -2.86
N ASP A 371 11.51 -17.93 -3.78
CA ASP A 371 12.17 -19.23 -3.71
C ASP A 371 12.25 -19.79 -5.13
N ASP A 372 13.42 -20.29 -5.55
CA ASP A 372 13.65 -20.84 -6.89
C ASP A 372 13.02 -22.23 -7.07
N SER A 373 12.76 -22.96 -5.98
CA SER A 373 12.17 -24.29 -5.99
C SER A 373 10.67 -24.26 -6.29
N PRO A 374 10.21 -24.79 -7.44
CA PRO A 374 8.78 -24.85 -7.77
C PRO A 374 7.99 -25.71 -6.77
N VAL A 375 8.64 -26.71 -6.15
CA VAL A 375 8.02 -27.59 -5.15
C VAL A 375 7.71 -26.82 -3.87
N GLU A 376 8.66 -26.05 -3.36
CA GLU A 376 8.44 -25.21 -2.17
C GLU A 376 7.38 -24.15 -2.45
N ARG A 377 7.45 -23.48 -3.61
CA ARG A 377 6.43 -22.50 -4.02
C ARG A 377 5.02 -23.11 -4.05
N GLN A 378 4.87 -24.29 -4.64
CA GLN A 378 3.56 -24.95 -4.71
C GLN A 378 3.05 -25.39 -3.34
N LEU A 379 3.94 -25.86 -2.46
CA LEU A 379 3.61 -26.19 -1.08
C LEU A 379 3.07 -24.96 -0.36
N ILE A 380 3.79 -23.83 -0.38
CA ILE A 380 3.34 -22.58 0.24
C ILE A 380 1.99 -22.13 -0.32
N LYS A 381 1.79 -22.15 -1.65
CA LYS A 381 0.51 -21.78 -2.27
C LYS A 381 -0.66 -22.64 -1.77
N SER A 382 -0.42 -23.93 -1.53
CA SER A 382 -1.46 -24.86 -1.07
C SER A 382 -1.74 -24.76 0.44
N THR A 383 -0.71 -24.62 1.27
CA THR A 383 -0.83 -24.63 2.74
C THR A 383 -1.10 -23.25 3.31
N LEU A 384 -0.54 -22.20 2.69
CA LEU A 384 -0.62 -20.80 3.12
C LEU A 384 -1.08 -19.91 1.94
N PRO A 385 -2.30 -20.08 1.40
CA PRO A 385 -2.79 -19.35 0.22
C PRO A 385 -2.88 -17.83 0.39
N LYS A 386 -2.72 -17.32 1.62
CA LYS A 386 -2.67 -15.88 1.91
C LYS A 386 -1.29 -15.27 1.69
N VAL A 387 -0.22 -16.08 1.69
CA VAL A 387 1.14 -15.66 1.36
C VAL A 387 1.20 -15.42 -0.15
N GLU A 388 1.73 -14.27 -0.53
CA GLU A 388 1.97 -14.02 -1.95
C GLU A 388 3.24 -14.76 -2.37
N THR A 389 3.10 -15.83 -3.16
CA THR A 389 4.24 -16.62 -3.63
C THR A 389 4.56 -16.23 -5.06
N MET A 390 5.73 -15.62 -5.28
CA MET A 390 6.12 -15.18 -6.62
C MET A 390 6.52 -16.38 -7.48
N ASP A 391 5.94 -16.47 -8.68
CA ASP A 391 6.31 -17.48 -9.67
C ASP A 391 7.62 -17.11 -10.35
N LEU A 392 8.74 -17.42 -9.69
CA LEU A 392 10.05 -17.18 -10.24
C LEU A 392 10.22 -17.95 -11.57
N PRO A 393 10.67 -17.28 -12.65
CA PRO A 393 10.94 -17.92 -13.93
C PRO A 393 12.11 -18.90 -13.82
N ASN A 394 12.34 -19.74 -14.83
CA ASN A 394 13.50 -20.65 -14.79
C ASN A 394 14.84 -19.91 -14.97
N ASP A 395 14.82 -18.75 -15.62
CA ASP A 395 16.00 -17.91 -15.83
C ASP A 395 16.09 -16.83 -14.74
N PRO A 396 17.11 -16.89 -13.85
CA PRO A 396 17.32 -15.94 -12.78
C PRO A 396 17.44 -14.48 -13.25
N SER A 397 17.85 -14.24 -14.51
CA SER A 397 18.00 -12.89 -15.06
C SER A 397 16.70 -12.06 -15.00
N ASN A 398 15.56 -12.73 -14.92
CA ASN A 398 14.22 -12.14 -14.88
C ASN A 398 13.66 -11.97 -13.46
N TYR A 399 14.35 -12.43 -12.41
CA TYR A 399 13.87 -12.33 -11.01
C TYR A 399 13.68 -10.88 -10.58
N LEU A 400 14.65 -10.03 -10.93
CA LEU A 400 14.63 -8.62 -10.56
C LEU A 400 13.44 -7.90 -11.19
N GLU A 401 13.14 -8.14 -12.46
CA GLU A 401 12.02 -7.46 -13.12
C GLU A 401 10.66 -7.94 -12.60
N LEU A 402 10.52 -9.23 -12.28
CA LEU A 402 9.34 -9.77 -11.61
C LEU A 402 9.11 -9.10 -10.25
N LEU A 403 10.17 -8.97 -9.43
CA LEU A 403 10.08 -8.31 -8.13
C LEU A 403 9.83 -6.80 -8.26
N ARG A 404 10.41 -6.14 -9.27
CA ARG A 404 10.28 -4.70 -9.50
C ARG A 404 8.90 -4.28 -10.00
N SER A 405 8.30 -5.08 -10.88
CA SER A 405 6.96 -4.84 -11.44
C SER A 405 5.82 -5.21 -10.48
N SER A 406 6.15 -5.88 -9.37
CA SER A 406 5.19 -6.28 -8.36
C SER A 406 4.61 -5.08 -7.58
N PRO A 407 3.28 -5.00 -7.42
CA PRO A 407 2.63 -3.90 -6.71
C PRO A 407 2.62 -4.08 -5.18
N PHE A 408 3.25 -5.13 -4.65
CA PHE A 408 3.06 -5.53 -3.25
C PHE A 408 3.79 -4.64 -2.25
N PHE A 409 4.90 -4.00 -2.64
CA PHE A 409 5.71 -3.18 -1.72
C PHE A 409 5.53 -1.68 -1.91
N GLU A 410 4.42 -1.27 -2.53
CA GLU A 410 4.18 0.13 -2.83
C GLU A 410 3.86 0.98 -1.62
N LYS A 411 4.24 2.26 -1.73
CA LYS A 411 4.02 3.27 -0.72
C LYS A 411 3.65 4.58 -1.38
N LEU A 412 2.59 5.19 -0.88
CA LEU A 412 2.19 6.54 -1.26
C LEU A 412 3.14 7.60 -0.68
N PHE A 413 3.67 7.34 0.53
CA PHE A 413 4.63 8.17 1.22
C PHE A 413 5.65 7.31 1.95
N ILE A 414 6.90 7.78 2.04
CA ILE A 414 7.95 7.21 2.87
C ILE A 414 8.12 8.14 4.07
N THR A 415 7.91 7.61 5.28
CA THR A 415 8.10 8.39 6.51
C THR A 415 9.47 8.09 7.13
N GLU A 416 9.97 8.98 7.99
CA GLU A 416 11.23 8.74 8.71
C GLU A 416 11.19 7.44 9.54
N GLU A 417 10.02 7.13 10.12
CA GLU A 417 9.78 5.89 10.87
C GLU A 417 9.92 4.63 10.00
N ASP A 418 9.73 4.73 8.68
CA ASP A 418 9.92 3.59 7.80
C ASP A 418 11.38 3.12 7.74
N SER A 419 12.34 4.05 7.86
CA SER A 419 13.77 3.70 7.87
C SER A 419 14.20 3.00 9.18
N LYS A 420 13.50 3.27 10.28
CA LYS A 420 13.77 2.70 11.62
C LYS A 420 13.08 1.35 11.88
N LYS A 421 12.26 0.86 10.93
CA LYS A 421 11.42 -0.33 11.14
C LYS A 421 12.19 -1.60 11.48
N ILE A 422 13.39 -1.75 10.94
CA ILE A 422 14.17 -2.99 11.07
C ILE A 422 14.70 -3.14 12.47
N GLN A 423 15.33 -2.10 13.00
CA GLN A 423 15.74 -2.04 14.39
C GLN A 423 14.56 -2.33 15.30
N GLN A 424 13.41 -1.70 15.05
CA GLN A 424 12.21 -1.91 15.86
C GLN A 424 11.67 -3.36 15.81
N TYR A 425 11.75 -4.05 14.67
CA TYR A 425 11.32 -5.46 14.58
C TYR A 425 12.33 -6.41 15.22
N SER A 426 13.63 -6.16 15.07
CA SER A 426 14.68 -6.92 15.76
C SER A 426 14.54 -6.79 17.28
N GLU A 427 14.38 -5.57 17.79
CA GLU A 427 14.07 -5.34 19.20
C GLU A 427 12.78 -6.06 19.63
N ASN A 428 11.76 -6.13 18.77
CA ASN A 428 10.50 -6.82 19.09
C ASN A 428 10.66 -8.34 19.16
N ALA A 429 11.52 -8.92 18.34
CA ALA A 429 11.88 -10.33 18.42
C ALA A 429 12.61 -10.62 19.75
N GLN A 430 13.60 -9.80 20.12
CA GLN A 430 14.29 -9.91 21.42
C GLN A 430 13.33 -9.79 22.60
N ARG A 431 12.35 -8.86 22.55
CA ARG A 431 11.29 -8.75 23.57
C ARG A 431 10.45 -10.03 23.68
N THR A 432 10.18 -10.69 22.56
CA THR A 432 9.40 -11.94 22.54
C THR A 432 10.19 -13.08 23.17
N GLU A 433 11.49 -13.21 22.86
CA GLU A 433 12.37 -14.18 23.51
C GLU A 433 12.47 -13.94 25.03
N LEU A 434 12.58 -12.68 25.46
CA LEU A 434 12.55 -12.33 26.90
C LEU A 434 11.24 -12.71 27.57
N LYS A 435 10.10 -12.52 26.90
CA LYS A 435 8.79 -12.92 27.41
C LYS A 435 8.71 -14.44 27.59
N ASP A 436 9.26 -15.21 26.65
CA ASP A 436 9.27 -16.68 26.75
C ASP A 436 10.17 -17.18 27.89
N ASN A 437 11.21 -16.40 28.24
CA ASN A 437 12.11 -16.70 29.36
C ASN A 437 11.58 -16.24 30.73
N ILE A 438 10.75 -15.19 30.80
CA ILE A 438 10.19 -14.64 32.04
C ILE A 438 8.76 -15.15 32.21
N GLY A 439 8.57 -16.13 33.10
CA GLY A 439 7.28 -16.81 33.32
C GLY A 439 6.18 -15.97 33.97
N ASP A 440 6.49 -14.81 34.57
CA ASP A 440 5.50 -13.89 35.13
C ASP A 440 5.33 -12.61 34.29
N LEU A 441 4.10 -12.33 33.90
CA LEU A 441 3.74 -11.15 33.11
C LEU A 441 4.03 -9.84 33.86
N THR A 442 3.84 -9.82 35.18
CA THR A 442 4.02 -8.59 35.97
C THR A 442 5.50 -8.23 36.06
N GLU A 443 6.34 -9.21 36.34
CA GLU A 443 7.80 -9.09 36.32
C GLU A 443 8.32 -8.66 34.94
N PHE A 444 7.83 -9.27 33.86
CA PHE A 444 8.15 -8.90 32.49
C PHE A 444 7.80 -7.43 32.18
N LEU A 445 6.59 -6.97 32.51
CA LEU A 445 6.18 -5.58 32.24
C LEU A 445 7.01 -4.56 33.02
N ASN A 446 7.39 -4.89 34.25
CA ASN A 446 8.27 -4.05 35.06
C ASN A 446 9.69 -3.99 34.49
N SER A 447 10.24 -5.11 33.99
CA SER A 447 11.59 -5.16 33.43
C SER A 447 11.74 -4.35 32.13
N LEU A 448 10.64 -4.12 31.40
CA LEU A 448 10.65 -3.31 30.19
C LEU A 448 10.90 -1.81 30.46
N GLY A 449 10.52 -1.30 31.64
CA GLY A 449 10.66 0.14 31.95
C GLY A 449 9.83 1.05 31.02
N THR A 450 8.63 0.60 30.65
CA THR A 450 7.83 1.22 29.58
C THR A 450 7.39 2.64 29.93
N GLN A 451 7.50 3.55 28.96
CA GLN A 451 6.98 4.92 29.01
C GLN A 451 6.00 5.14 27.86
N VAL A 452 4.81 5.64 28.18
CA VAL A 452 3.74 5.93 27.22
C VAL A 452 3.52 7.44 27.19
N THR A 453 3.60 8.03 26.00
CA THR A 453 3.27 9.42 25.76
C THR A 453 1.93 9.50 25.02
N ILE A 454 0.97 10.26 25.55
CA ILE A 454 -0.32 10.53 24.91
C ILE A 454 -0.40 12.03 24.63
N GLU A 455 -0.57 12.39 23.36
CA GLU A 455 -0.60 13.78 22.89
C GLU A 455 -1.78 14.00 21.94
N THR A 456 -2.22 15.25 21.84
CA THR A 456 -3.16 15.69 20.80
C THR A 456 -2.49 15.60 19.42
N ALA A 457 -3.20 15.10 18.41
CA ALA A 457 -2.68 14.99 17.06
C ALA A 457 -2.29 16.36 16.47
N LYS A 458 -1.09 16.47 15.90
CA LYS A 458 -0.55 17.66 15.23
C LYS A 458 -0.52 17.45 13.71
N LYS A 459 -0.44 18.54 12.93
CA LYS A 459 -0.49 18.48 11.45
C LYS A 459 0.61 17.58 10.86
N GLU A 460 1.79 17.57 11.46
CA GLU A 460 2.90 16.69 11.09
C GLU A 460 2.59 15.18 11.27
N HIS A 461 1.59 14.83 12.09
CA HIS A 461 1.22 13.43 12.36
C HIS A 461 0.28 12.83 11.29
N ILE A 462 -0.30 13.64 10.38
CA ILE A 462 -1.38 13.22 9.47
C ILE A 462 -1.01 11.96 8.66
N GLN A 463 0.17 11.95 8.04
CA GLN A 463 0.61 10.83 7.21
C GLN A 463 0.78 9.55 8.03
N ARG A 464 1.29 9.68 9.27
CA ARG A 464 1.47 8.55 10.18
C ARG A 464 0.13 8.02 10.71
N ILE A 465 -0.79 8.91 11.06
CA ILE A 465 -2.16 8.57 11.48
C ILE A 465 -2.88 7.79 10.36
N HIS A 466 -2.81 8.28 9.12
CA HIS A 466 -3.35 7.60 7.95
C HIS A 466 -2.73 6.20 7.77
N GLN A 467 -1.42 6.08 7.94
CA GLN A 467 -0.73 4.78 7.90
C GLN A 467 -1.25 3.82 8.99
N LEU A 468 -1.55 4.31 10.19
CA LEU A 468 -2.10 3.50 11.28
C LEU A 468 -3.52 3.02 10.95
N PHE A 469 -4.40 3.90 10.45
CA PHE A 469 -5.76 3.52 10.01
C PHE A 469 -5.74 2.47 8.89
N THR A 470 -4.84 2.62 7.92
CA THR A 470 -4.81 1.75 6.73
C THR A 470 -4.06 0.43 6.94
N LYS A 471 -3.03 0.38 7.81
CA LYS A 471 -2.14 -0.78 7.97
C LYS A 471 -2.33 -1.58 9.25
N THR A 472 -3.14 -1.11 10.20
CA THR A 472 -3.35 -1.77 11.50
C THR A 472 -4.69 -2.47 11.54
N ASN A 473 -4.66 -3.81 11.61
CA ASN A 473 -5.87 -4.63 11.58
C ASN A 473 -6.10 -5.45 12.86
N GLN A 474 -5.04 -5.90 13.56
CA GLN A 474 -5.18 -6.81 14.72
C GLN A 474 -5.75 -6.11 15.96
N PHE A 475 -5.23 -4.93 16.29
CA PHE A 475 -5.77 -4.08 17.34
C PHE A 475 -6.41 -2.84 16.71
N ASN A 476 -7.50 -3.05 15.99
CA ASN A 476 -8.36 -1.99 15.46
C ASN A 476 -9.81 -2.39 15.71
N VAL A 477 -10.49 -1.69 16.63
CA VAL A 477 -11.82 -2.09 17.10
C VAL A 477 -12.92 -1.97 16.04
N THR A 478 -12.71 -1.22 14.95
CA THR A 478 -13.71 -1.05 13.87
C THR A 478 -13.23 -1.49 12.49
N THR A 479 -11.91 -1.51 12.25
CA THR A 479 -11.27 -1.67 10.93
C THR A 479 -11.70 -0.64 9.87
N ILE A 480 -12.36 0.44 10.30
CA ILE A 480 -12.69 1.57 9.42
C ILE A 480 -11.39 2.27 9.02
N ARG A 481 -11.31 2.62 7.74
CA ARG A 481 -10.13 3.24 7.13
C ARG A 481 -10.50 4.64 6.70
N TYR A 482 -9.99 5.62 7.42
CA TYR A 482 -10.17 7.02 7.07
C TYR A 482 -9.07 7.47 6.13
N GLY A 483 -9.46 8.20 5.08
CA GLY A 483 -8.54 8.92 4.21
C GLY A 483 -7.99 10.17 4.90
N ILE A 484 -7.05 10.86 4.26
CA ILE A 484 -6.38 11.99 4.91
C ILE A 484 -7.31 13.18 5.10
N THR A 485 -8.23 13.44 4.16
CA THR A 485 -9.20 14.55 4.32
C THR A 485 -10.11 14.34 5.52
N GLU A 486 -10.50 13.10 5.80
CA GLU A 486 -11.31 12.77 6.98
C GLU A 486 -10.50 12.98 8.27
N ILE A 487 -9.23 12.57 8.27
CA ILE A 487 -8.31 12.79 9.41
C ILE A 487 -8.13 14.29 9.69
N GLU A 488 -7.89 15.10 8.67
CA GLU A 488 -7.81 16.55 8.79
C GLU A 488 -9.09 17.13 9.39
N ASN A 489 -10.26 16.69 8.89
CA ASN A 489 -11.54 17.12 9.44
C ASN A 489 -11.69 16.77 10.93
N PHE A 490 -11.23 15.60 11.37
CA PHE A 490 -11.24 15.23 12.78
C PHE A 490 -10.31 16.11 13.62
N MET A 491 -9.18 16.54 13.09
CA MET A 491 -8.22 17.38 13.81
C MET A 491 -8.70 18.82 14.01
N PHE A 492 -9.41 19.38 13.03
CA PHE A 492 -9.84 20.79 13.08
C PHE A 492 -11.27 20.99 13.60
N ASN A 493 -12.03 19.91 13.77
CA ASN A 493 -13.40 19.99 14.26
C ASN A 493 -13.46 19.77 15.77
N LYS A 494 -13.96 20.76 16.51
CA LYS A 494 -14.09 20.74 17.99
C LYS A 494 -14.98 19.62 18.53
N LYS A 495 -15.74 18.92 17.66
CA LYS A 495 -16.49 17.72 18.04
C LYS A 495 -15.60 16.49 18.16
N PHE A 496 -14.35 16.53 17.74
CA PHE A 496 -13.46 15.38 17.78
C PHE A 496 -12.22 15.72 18.59
N ASP A 497 -11.80 14.78 19.43
CA ASP A 497 -10.49 14.77 20.06
C ASP A 497 -9.74 13.56 19.45
N LEU A 498 -8.64 13.82 18.74
CA LEU A 498 -7.78 12.79 18.14
C LEU A 498 -6.45 12.74 18.87
N PHE A 499 -6.18 11.63 19.56
CA PHE A 499 -4.93 11.41 20.29
C PHE A 499 -4.00 10.50 19.53
N THR A 500 -2.70 10.80 19.61
CA THR A 500 -1.61 9.94 19.17
C THR A 500 -0.89 9.37 20.37
N ILE A 501 -0.51 8.09 20.28
CA ILE A 501 0.18 7.37 21.35
C ILE A 501 1.55 6.94 20.88
N SER A 502 2.58 7.30 21.65
CA SER A 502 3.98 6.92 21.43
C SER A 502 4.51 6.13 22.62
N VAL A 503 5.39 5.17 22.36
CA VAL A 503 5.95 4.29 23.42
C VAL A 503 7.45 4.14 23.30
N LYS A 504 8.11 4.14 24.46
CA LYS A 504 9.54 3.85 24.63
C LYS A 504 9.73 2.84 25.74
N ASP A 505 10.70 1.95 25.61
CA ASP A 505 11.12 1.03 26.66
C ASP A 505 12.65 0.93 26.72
N ASN A 506 13.18 0.03 27.55
CA ASN A 506 14.62 -0.18 27.71
C ASN A 506 15.32 -0.70 26.44
N PHE A 507 14.56 -1.25 25.48
CA PHE A 507 15.10 -1.78 24.22
C PHE A 507 15.17 -0.70 23.13
N GLY A 508 14.26 0.28 23.17
CA GLY A 508 14.28 1.38 22.22
C GLY A 508 13.00 2.20 22.15
N GLU A 509 13.00 3.17 21.23
CA GLU A 509 11.81 3.96 20.89
C GLU A 509 10.98 3.26 19.81
N MET A 510 9.71 3.01 20.12
CA MET A 510 8.79 2.35 19.19
C MET A 510 8.08 3.34 18.25
N GLY A 511 8.26 4.65 18.50
CA GLY A 511 7.60 5.73 17.76
C GLY A 511 6.10 5.82 18.07
N MET A 512 5.35 6.44 17.15
CA MET A 512 3.90 6.54 17.28
C MET A 512 3.27 5.19 16.98
N ILE A 513 2.77 4.51 18.00
CA ILE A 513 2.27 3.13 17.92
C ILE A 513 0.75 3.05 17.93
N GLY A 514 0.02 4.13 18.20
CA GLY A 514 -1.42 4.06 18.39
C GLY A 514 -2.14 5.39 18.21
N LEU A 515 -3.47 5.30 18.14
CA LEU A 515 -4.36 6.45 18.14
C LEU A 515 -5.69 6.14 18.85
N ALA A 516 -6.34 7.19 19.35
CA ALA A 516 -7.71 7.15 19.84
C ALA A 516 -8.48 8.35 19.27
N LEU A 517 -9.57 8.08 18.54
CA LEU A 517 -10.48 9.09 18.02
C LEU A 517 -11.76 9.11 18.85
N ILE A 518 -12.00 10.23 19.52
CA ILE A 518 -13.17 10.44 20.38
C ILE A 518 -14.06 11.50 19.75
N GLU A 519 -15.33 11.19 19.56
CA GLU A 519 -16.34 12.16 19.14
C GLU A 519 -17.17 12.61 20.35
N LEU A 520 -17.37 13.91 20.47
CA LEU A 520 -18.11 14.56 21.53
C LEU A 520 -19.48 14.99 21.02
N ASN A 521 -20.52 14.46 21.67
CA ASN A 521 -21.91 14.75 21.40
C ASN A 521 -22.63 15.12 22.71
N ASN A 522 -22.69 16.43 22.99
CA ASN A 522 -23.25 16.98 24.23
C ASN A 522 -22.63 16.29 25.47
N ASN A 523 -23.45 15.58 26.26
CA ASN A 523 -23.03 14.91 27.49
C ASN A 523 -22.58 13.46 27.27
N VAL A 524 -22.24 13.08 26.04
CA VAL A 524 -21.79 11.72 25.66
C VAL A 524 -20.52 11.83 24.82
N ALA A 525 -19.52 11.01 25.14
CA ALA A 525 -18.34 10.81 24.30
C ALA A 525 -18.41 9.43 23.63
N ARG A 526 -18.12 9.36 22.33
CA ARG A 526 -18.04 8.13 21.55
C ARG A 526 -16.59 7.84 21.20
N ILE A 527 -16.11 6.66 21.58
CA ILE A 527 -14.86 6.11 21.04
C ILE A 527 -15.18 5.62 19.62
N ASP A 528 -14.86 6.42 18.61
CA ASP A 528 -15.08 6.03 17.23
C ASP A 528 -14.03 5.01 16.78
N SER A 529 -12.76 5.28 17.10
CA SER A 529 -11.64 4.42 16.73
C SER A 529 -10.63 4.32 17.86
N PHE A 530 -10.14 3.10 18.09
CA PHE A 530 -9.07 2.80 19.03
C PHE A 530 -8.13 1.81 18.35
N ILE A 531 -6.90 2.23 18.08
CA ILE A 531 -5.95 1.49 17.27
C ILE A 531 -4.60 1.41 17.97
N LEU A 532 -4.03 0.20 18.03
CA LEU A 532 -2.66 -0.04 18.46
C LEU A 532 -1.92 -0.92 17.46
N SER A 533 -0.69 -0.54 17.14
CA SER A 533 0.18 -1.37 16.31
C SER A 533 0.54 -2.66 17.05
N CYS A 534 0.82 -3.73 16.29
CA CYS A 534 1.14 -5.06 16.83
C CYS A 534 2.32 -5.07 17.83
N ARG A 535 3.23 -4.11 17.73
CA ARG A 535 4.38 -3.99 18.62
C ARG A 535 4.00 -3.59 20.05
N ALA A 536 2.77 -3.14 20.26
CA ALA A 536 2.27 -2.72 21.57
C ALA A 536 1.27 -3.66 22.23
N MET A 537 0.83 -4.67 21.48
CA MET A 537 -0.24 -5.55 21.88
C MET A 537 0.21 -6.50 23.00
N GLY A 538 -0.67 -6.74 23.98
CA GLY A 538 -0.43 -7.69 25.07
C GLY A 538 0.45 -7.16 26.20
N ARG A 539 0.66 -5.83 26.28
CA ARG A 539 1.50 -5.19 27.31
C ARG A 539 0.73 -4.28 28.26
N GLN A 540 -0.59 -4.40 28.29
CA GLN A 540 -1.50 -3.56 29.09
C GLN A 540 -1.43 -2.04 28.77
N ILE A 541 -0.78 -1.66 27.66
CA ILE A 541 -0.73 -0.28 27.17
C ILE A 541 -2.14 0.19 26.80
N GLU A 542 -2.95 -0.70 26.23
CA GLU A 542 -4.35 -0.47 25.91
C GLU A 542 -5.18 -0.05 27.13
N THR A 543 -4.92 -0.66 28.29
CA THR A 543 -5.59 -0.36 29.55
C THR A 543 -5.18 1.01 30.06
N ILE A 544 -3.91 1.39 29.90
CA ILE A 544 -3.40 2.71 30.29
C ILE A 544 -4.06 3.82 29.50
N ILE A 545 -4.11 3.67 28.17
CA ILE A 545 -4.76 4.66 27.31
C ILE A 545 -6.25 4.76 27.66
N MET A 546 -6.91 3.62 27.92
CA MET A 546 -8.30 3.62 28.35
C MET A 546 -8.50 4.30 29.71
N ASN A 547 -7.60 4.11 30.68
CA ASN A 547 -7.62 4.84 31.94
C ASN A 547 -7.54 6.36 31.68
N SER A 548 -6.62 6.83 30.85
CA SER A 548 -6.52 8.25 30.50
C SER A 548 -7.78 8.80 29.82
N ILE A 549 -8.44 7.99 28.97
CA ILE A 549 -9.74 8.35 28.37
C ILE A 549 -10.84 8.42 29.45
N LYS A 550 -10.93 7.42 30.33
CA LYS A 550 -11.89 7.39 31.44
C LYS A 550 -11.70 8.61 32.36
N GLU A 551 -10.46 8.94 32.71
CA GLU A 551 -10.09 10.13 33.50
C GLU A 551 -10.53 11.41 32.81
N LYS A 552 -10.12 11.61 31.55
CA LYS A 552 -10.33 12.85 30.81
C LYS A 552 -11.79 13.15 30.53
N TYR A 553 -12.63 12.14 30.29
CA TYR A 553 -14.02 12.36 29.88
C TYR A 553 -15.04 12.10 30.99
N VAL A 554 -14.92 10.98 31.70
CA VAL A 554 -16.00 10.49 32.56
C VAL A 554 -15.73 10.81 34.03
N LEU A 555 -14.52 10.54 34.52
CA LEU A 555 -14.16 10.80 35.91
C LEU A 555 -13.95 12.30 36.19
N SER A 556 -13.53 13.07 35.19
CA SER A 556 -13.53 14.54 35.21
C SER A 556 -14.93 15.17 35.09
N GLN A 557 -15.97 14.35 34.89
CA GLN A 557 -17.37 14.77 34.71
C GLN A 557 -17.61 15.63 33.45
N ARG A 558 -16.71 15.59 32.45
CA ARG A 558 -16.92 16.25 31.15
C ARG A 558 -18.10 15.65 30.37
N VAL A 559 -18.35 14.35 30.52
CA VAL A 559 -19.51 13.64 29.96
C VAL A 559 -20.11 12.68 30.98
N THR A 560 -21.38 12.30 30.77
CA THR A 560 -22.11 11.36 31.64
C THR A 560 -21.83 9.89 31.33
N LYS A 561 -21.42 9.60 30.10
CA LYS A 561 -21.12 8.24 29.63
C LYS A 561 -20.17 8.22 28.43
N LEU A 562 -19.43 7.12 28.31
CA LEU A 562 -18.70 6.74 27.11
C LEU A 562 -19.49 5.69 26.35
N ILE A 563 -19.52 5.79 25.02
CA ILE A 563 -20.05 4.74 24.14
C ILE A 563 -18.96 4.29 23.18
N ALA A 564 -18.98 3.01 22.80
CA ALA A 564 -18.03 2.46 21.84
C ALA A 564 -18.70 1.43 20.94
N LYS A 565 -18.11 1.17 19.78
CA LYS A 565 -18.55 0.11 18.86
C LYS A 565 -17.38 -0.81 18.52
N TYR A 566 -17.67 -2.09 18.40
CA TYR A 566 -16.76 -3.09 17.85
C TYR A 566 -17.38 -3.70 16.60
N ILE A 567 -16.63 -3.68 15.49
CA ILE A 567 -17.03 -4.28 14.22
C ILE A 567 -16.15 -5.52 14.01
N PRO A 568 -16.68 -6.73 14.22
CA PRO A 568 -15.92 -7.96 14.08
C PRO A 568 -15.46 -8.19 12.64
N THR A 569 -14.20 -8.57 12.50
CA THR A 569 -13.58 -9.07 11.28
C THR A 569 -12.67 -10.25 11.65
N ALA A 570 -12.31 -11.07 10.65
CA ALA A 570 -11.34 -12.15 10.87
C ALA A 570 -9.97 -11.63 11.37
N LYS A 571 -9.64 -10.36 11.17
CA LYS A 571 -8.32 -9.80 11.53
C LYS A 571 -8.28 -9.18 12.92
N ASN A 572 -9.40 -8.63 13.42
CA ASN A 572 -9.46 -7.94 14.71
C ASN A 572 -10.13 -8.78 15.82
N MET A 573 -10.24 -10.10 15.64
CA MET A 573 -10.68 -11.02 16.70
C MET A 573 -9.88 -10.87 18.01
N PRO A 574 -8.55 -10.63 17.99
CA PRO A 574 -7.78 -10.49 19.23
C PRO A 574 -8.24 -9.37 20.17
N VAL A 575 -9.01 -8.39 19.68
CA VAL A 575 -9.54 -7.27 20.49
C VAL A 575 -11.04 -7.35 20.75
N GLU A 576 -11.70 -8.46 20.43
CA GLU A 576 -13.14 -8.61 20.61
C GLU A 576 -13.58 -8.35 22.04
N SER A 577 -12.82 -8.83 23.02
CA SER A 577 -13.12 -8.69 24.45
C SER A 577 -12.55 -7.40 25.07
N PHE A 578 -12.05 -6.46 24.27
CA PHE A 578 -11.32 -5.31 24.79
C PHE A 578 -12.21 -4.44 25.67
N PHE A 579 -13.37 -4.01 25.17
CA PHE A 579 -14.27 -3.15 25.93
C PHE A 579 -14.85 -3.85 27.18
N ASP A 580 -15.14 -5.15 27.09
CA ASP A 580 -15.58 -5.97 28.24
C ASP A 580 -14.55 -5.93 29.39
N LYS A 581 -13.26 -6.04 29.05
CA LYS A 581 -12.14 -5.96 30.02
C LYS A 581 -11.94 -4.56 30.62
N GLN A 582 -12.59 -3.54 30.07
CA GLN A 582 -12.47 -2.13 30.47
C GLN A 582 -13.75 -1.61 31.15
N ASP A 583 -14.57 -2.51 31.72
CA ASP A 583 -15.83 -2.22 32.43
C ASP A 583 -16.99 -1.73 31.56
N PHE A 584 -16.87 -1.75 30.22
CA PHE A 584 -18.01 -1.42 29.37
C PHE A 584 -19.05 -2.54 29.42
N SER A 585 -20.31 -2.15 29.52
CA SER A 585 -21.45 -3.06 29.39
C SER A 585 -21.88 -3.17 27.93
N LEU A 586 -22.15 -4.39 27.47
CA LEU A 586 -22.72 -4.62 26.14
C LEU A 586 -24.19 -4.18 26.14
N GLU A 587 -24.51 -3.12 25.40
CA GLU A 587 -25.87 -2.56 25.31
C GLU A 587 -26.69 -3.26 24.22
N LYS A 588 -26.06 -3.51 23.07
CA LYS A 588 -26.71 -4.13 21.91
C LYS A 588 -25.71 -4.95 21.10
N LYS A 589 -26.12 -6.15 20.71
CA LYS A 589 -25.41 -6.96 19.72
C LYS A 589 -26.31 -7.14 18.50
N SER A 590 -25.77 -6.78 17.33
CA SER A 590 -26.32 -7.16 16.03
C SER A 590 -25.37 -8.17 15.38
N ASP A 591 -25.78 -8.80 14.28
CA ASP A 591 -24.95 -9.75 13.55
C ASP A 591 -23.63 -9.13 13.03
N GLN A 592 -23.56 -7.80 12.92
CA GLN A 592 -22.43 -7.10 12.31
C GLN A 592 -21.69 -6.12 13.23
N VAL A 593 -22.25 -5.77 14.40
CA VAL A 593 -21.68 -4.75 15.30
C VAL A 593 -22.08 -5.02 16.76
N LYS A 594 -21.14 -4.86 17.69
CA LYS A 594 -21.38 -4.78 19.14
C LYS A 594 -21.30 -3.34 19.62
N PHE A 595 -22.28 -2.90 20.40
CA PHE A 595 -22.35 -1.57 21.01
C PHE A 595 -22.14 -1.67 22.52
N TYR A 596 -21.25 -0.81 23.01
CA TYR A 596 -20.77 -0.81 24.39
C TYR A 596 -21.05 0.54 25.05
N ILE A 597 -21.38 0.52 26.34
CA ILE A 597 -21.63 1.71 27.16
C ILE A 597 -20.87 1.61 28.48
N LEU A 598 -20.23 2.71 28.89
CA LEU A 598 -19.65 2.88 30.21
C LEU A 598 -20.26 4.13 30.87
N LEU A 599 -21.02 3.91 31.92
CA LEU A 599 -21.60 4.98 32.74
C LEU A 599 -20.58 5.50 33.74
N ALA A 600 -20.67 6.79 34.09
CA ALA A 600 -19.77 7.41 35.06
C ALA A 600 -19.71 6.69 36.41
N ALA A 601 -20.84 6.21 36.91
CA ALA A 601 -20.92 5.46 38.16
C ALA A 601 -20.15 4.12 38.13
N ASN A 602 -19.93 3.55 36.93
CA ASN A 602 -19.27 2.26 36.75
C ASN A 602 -17.79 2.40 36.35
N ALA A 603 -17.35 3.60 35.98
CA ALA A 603 -15.99 3.84 35.51
C ALA A 603 -14.98 3.67 36.65
N LYS A 604 -14.01 2.77 36.45
CA LYS A 604 -12.90 2.54 37.37
C LYS A 604 -11.59 2.53 36.60
N LEU A 605 -10.52 2.93 37.30
CA LEU A 605 -9.16 2.81 36.80
C LEU A 605 -8.64 1.41 37.15
N HIS A 606 -8.08 0.73 36.15
CA HIS A 606 -7.41 -0.54 36.39
C HIS A 606 -5.97 -0.29 36.83
N LYS A 607 -5.51 -1.01 37.85
CA LYS A 607 -4.10 -0.97 38.27
C LYS A 607 -3.22 -1.49 37.16
N ASN A 608 -2.15 -0.76 36.84
CA ASN A 608 -1.08 -1.21 35.95
C ASN A 608 0.25 -1.10 36.70
N THR A 609 1.16 -2.03 36.45
CA THR A 609 2.50 -2.07 37.05
C THR A 609 3.55 -1.71 36.01
N GLY A 610 4.53 -0.88 36.37
CA GLY A 610 5.76 -0.72 35.60
C GLY A 610 5.73 0.25 34.41
N ILE A 611 4.62 0.94 34.16
CA ILE A 611 4.49 1.86 33.02
C ILE A 611 4.32 3.31 33.49
N LYS A 612 5.15 4.22 32.98
CA LYS A 612 5.06 5.67 33.23
C LYS A 612 4.25 6.34 32.12
N ILE A 613 3.39 7.29 32.49
CA ILE A 613 2.57 8.06 31.54
C ILE A 613 3.08 9.50 31.48
N ASN A 614 3.33 9.99 30.28
CA ASN A 614 3.58 11.39 30.00
C ASN A 614 2.40 11.94 29.17
N THR A 615 1.66 12.89 29.72
CA THR A 615 0.59 13.59 28.98
C THR A 615 1.13 14.93 28.48
N GLY A 616 1.21 15.10 27.16
CA GLY A 616 1.44 16.41 26.56
C GLY A 616 0.11 17.05 26.17
N GLU A 617 -0.01 18.38 26.35
CA GLU A 617 -1.19 19.14 25.89
C GLU A 617 -1.28 19.20 24.36
#